data_AF-A0A2T4N547-F1
#
_entry.id   AF-A0A2T4N547-F1
#
_cell.length_a   1.000
_cell.length_b   1.000
_cell.length_c   1.000
_cell.angle_alpha   90.00
_cell.angle_beta   90.00
_cell.angle_gamma   90.00
#
_symmetry.space_group_name_H-M   'P 1'
#
loop_
_entity.id
_entity.type
_entity.pdbx_description
1 polymer ?
#
loop_
_entity_poly.entity_id
_entity_poly.type
_entity_poly.pdbx_seq_one_letter_code
_entity_poly.pdbx_strand_id
1 'polypeptide(L)'
;MNQEFLYLFHSTLGTVRLRKRLEQHGQQFRVCDVPRLLSAGCGLAIRLHCLPDEWQQWCQRGETAAVFRCEADGDYQELARYPADSPDMAKQTPVAGSRSHG
;
A
#
# COMPACT_ATOMS: atom_id res chain seq x y z
N MET A 1 -18.40 -11.58 7.68
CA MET A 1 -17.23 -12.46 7.90
C MET A 1 -15.99 -11.61 7.70
N ASN A 2 -14.97 -11.74 8.56
CA ASN A 2 -13.71 -11.02 8.37
C ASN A 2 -13.00 -11.55 7.13
N GLN A 3 -12.29 -10.66 6.45
CA GLN A 3 -11.45 -10.98 5.30
C GLN A 3 -10.01 -10.58 5.60
N GLU A 4 -9.07 -11.21 4.92
CA GLU A 4 -7.66 -10.88 5.03
C GLU A 4 -7.27 -9.83 3.99
N PHE A 5 -6.62 -8.77 4.45
CA PHE A 5 -6.11 -7.69 3.62
C PHE A 5 -4.61 -7.56 3.78
N LEU A 6 -3.91 -7.28 2.69
CA LEU A 6 -2.48 -7.05 2.65
C LEU A 6 -2.19 -5.57 2.37
N TYR A 7 -1.51 -4.91 3.29
CA TYR A 7 -1.09 -3.52 3.19
C TYR A 7 0.38 -3.48 2.80
N LEU A 8 0.66 -2.80 1.68
CA LEU A 8 2.00 -2.48 1.23
C LEU A 8 2.33 -1.02 1.56
N PHE A 9 3.62 -0.72 1.74
CA PHE A 9 4.07 0.60 2.16
C PHE A 9 5.21 1.13 1.28
N HIS A 10 5.29 2.45 1.19
CA HIS A 10 6.39 3.15 0.53
C HIS A 10 7.67 3.12 1.37
N SER A 11 7.55 2.96 2.70
CA SER A 11 8.67 2.97 3.62
C SER A 11 8.43 2.08 4.85
N THR A 12 9.51 1.63 5.48
CA THR A 12 9.46 0.86 6.74
C THR A 12 8.76 1.63 7.86
N LEU A 13 8.85 2.97 7.84
CA LEU A 13 8.15 3.83 8.80
C LEU A 13 6.64 3.64 8.71
N GLY A 14 6.09 3.55 7.49
CA GLY A 14 4.68 3.29 7.25
C GLY A 14 4.22 1.97 7.89
N THR A 15 5.00 0.91 7.71
CA THR A 15 4.77 -0.39 8.35
C THR A 15 4.75 -0.27 9.88
N VAL A 16 5.75 0.40 10.46
CA VAL A 16 5.84 0.56 11.93
C VAL A 16 4.67 1.37 12.48
N ARG A 17 4.23 2.43 11.79
CA ARG A 17 3.11 3.26 12.25
C ARG A 17 1.78 2.51 12.19
N LEU A 18 1.50 1.78 11.10
CA LEU A 18 0.27 1.01 11.03
C LEU A 18 0.28 -0.09 12.09
N ARG A 19 1.40 -0.81 12.24
CA ARG A 19 1.56 -1.81 13.31
C ARG A 19 1.18 -1.24 14.68
N LYS A 20 1.78 -0.11 15.07
CA LYS A 20 1.48 0.52 16.37
C LYS A 20 0.01 0.89 16.51
N ARG A 21 -0.60 1.42 15.45
CA ARG A 21 -2.03 1.77 15.44
C ARG A 21 -2.91 0.53 15.59
N LEU A 22 -2.58 -0.59 14.94
CA LEU A 22 -3.30 -1.85 15.10
C LEU A 22 -3.16 -2.43 16.51
N GLU A 23 -1.95 -2.38 17.09
CA GLU A 23 -1.68 -2.78 18.48
C GLU A 23 -2.52 -1.95 19.47
N GLN A 24 -2.62 -0.64 19.27
CA GLN A 24 -3.42 0.26 20.11
C GLN A 24 -4.93 -0.02 20.05
N HIS A 25 -5.42 -0.52 18.92
CA HIS A 25 -6.82 -0.87 18.72
C HIS A 25 -7.13 -2.34 19.04
N GLY A 26 -6.15 -3.12 19.52
CA GLY A 26 -6.33 -4.54 19.85
C GLY A 26 -6.61 -5.41 18.62
N GLN A 27 -6.22 -4.97 17.43
CA GLN A 27 -6.55 -5.64 16.18
C GLN A 27 -5.56 -6.77 15.89
N GLN A 28 -6.02 -7.89 15.35
CA GLN A 28 -5.16 -9.02 15.00
C GLN A 28 -4.49 -8.81 13.63
N PHE A 29 -3.16 -8.83 13.59
CA PHE A 29 -2.37 -8.61 12.38
C PHE A 29 -1.08 -9.43 12.38
N ARG A 30 -0.44 -9.53 11.20
CA ARG A 30 0.88 -10.14 11.02
C ARG A 30 1.75 -9.27 10.13
N VAL A 31 3.00 -9.05 10.54
CA VAL A 31 4.02 -8.46 9.66
C VAL A 31 4.66 -9.56 8.83
N CYS A 32 4.83 -9.34 7.53
CA CYS A 32 5.37 -10.31 6.59
C CYS A 32 6.29 -9.62 5.58
N ASP A 33 7.11 -10.41 4.87
CA ASP A 33 7.75 -9.95 3.65
C ASP A 33 6.70 -9.71 2.55
N VAL A 34 7.00 -8.81 1.61
CA VAL A 34 6.15 -8.55 0.45
C VAL A 34 6.11 -9.82 -0.43
N PRO A 35 4.92 -10.33 -0.81
CA PRO A 35 4.81 -11.46 -1.72
C PRO A 35 5.55 -11.16 -3.03
N ARG A 36 6.33 -12.12 -3.56
CA ARG A 36 7.17 -11.92 -4.77
C ARG A 36 6.39 -11.47 -6.01
N LEU A 37 5.10 -11.81 -6.09
CA LEU A 37 4.21 -11.39 -7.18
C LEU A 37 3.89 -9.89 -7.12
N LEU A 38 3.99 -9.30 -5.93
CA LEU A 38 3.76 -7.89 -5.67
C LEU A 38 5.11 -7.18 -5.53
N SER A 39 5.11 -5.87 -5.79
CA SER A 39 6.28 -5.03 -5.58
C SER A 39 5.89 -3.79 -4.78
N ALA A 40 6.62 -3.51 -3.72
CA ALA A 40 6.46 -2.32 -2.90
C ALA A 40 7.81 -1.87 -2.34
N GLY A 41 7.91 -0.56 -2.07
CA GLY A 41 9.18 0.13 -1.86
C GLY A 41 10.04 -0.40 -0.70
N CYS A 42 9.44 -0.89 0.38
CA CYS A 42 10.18 -1.23 1.60
C CYS A 42 10.30 -2.73 1.92
N GLY A 43 9.82 -3.63 1.05
CA GLY A 43 9.95 -5.09 1.25
C GLY A 43 9.14 -5.69 2.40
N LEU A 44 8.45 -4.87 3.20
CA LEU A 44 7.57 -5.32 4.30
C LEU A 44 6.09 -5.02 4.00
N ALA A 45 5.23 -5.91 4.48
CA ALA A 45 3.78 -5.81 4.39
C ALA A 45 3.12 -6.14 5.73
N ILE A 46 1.87 -5.71 5.89
CA ILE A 46 1.01 -6.12 7.02
C ILE A 46 -0.20 -6.87 6.49
N ARG A 47 -0.42 -8.08 6.99
CA ARG A 47 -1.68 -8.82 6.84
C ARG A 47 -2.60 -8.48 8.00
N LEU A 48 -3.84 -8.13 7.69
CA LEU A 48 -4.86 -7.69 8.64
C LEU A 48 -6.17 -8.40 8.39
N HIS A 49 -6.78 -8.96 9.43
CA HIS A 49 -8.11 -9.55 9.36
C HIS A 49 -9.13 -8.54 9.87
N CYS A 50 -9.95 -7.97 8.98
CA CYS A 50 -10.98 -6.99 9.36
C CYS A 50 -12.23 -7.14 8.49
N LEU A 51 -13.27 -6.35 8.75
CA LEU A 51 -14.45 -6.32 7.90
C LEU A 51 -14.14 -5.65 6.54
N PRO A 52 -14.86 -6.03 5.47
CA PRO A 52 -14.66 -5.44 4.14
C PRO A 52 -14.92 -3.93 4.06
N ASP A 53 -15.70 -3.38 4.96
CA ASP A 53 -15.95 -1.93 5.02
C ASP A 53 -14.89 -1.19 5.88
N GLU A 54 -14.04 -1.92 6.61
CA GLU A 54 -13.08 -1.34 7.55
C GLU A 54 -11.66 -1.17 6.96
N TRP A 55 -11.28 -1.91 5.91
CA TRP A 55 -9.89 -1.90 5.45
C TRP A 55 -9.39 -0.48 5.09
N GLN A 56 -10.28 0.37 4.59
CA GLN A 56 -9.92 1.72 4.17
C GLN A 56 -9.48 2.60 5.36
N GLN A 57 -10.04 2.40 6.56
CA GLN A 57 -9.73 3.23 7.75
C GLN A 57 -8.30 3.04 8.27
N TRP A 58 -7.68 1.91 7.90
CA TRP A 58 -6.31 1.54 8.28
C TRP A 58 -5.27 2.07 7.30
N CYS A 59 -5.69 2.62 6.15
CA CYS A 59 -4.78 3.27 5.21
C CYS A 59 -4.16 4.54 5.85
N GLN A 60 -2.87 4.77 5.58
CA GLN A 60 -2.13 5.94 6.04
C GLN A 60 -1.69 6.78 4.84
N ARG A 61 -2.12 8.05 4.80
CA ARG A 61 -1.80 8.97 3.70
C ARG A 61 -0.28 9.13 3.55
N GLY A 62 0.22 8.97 2.32
CA GLY A 62 1.64 9.10 2.01
C GLY A 62 2.52 7.93 2.44
N GLU A 63 2.00 6.99 3.23
CA GLU A 63 2.77 5.84 3.75
C GLU A 63 2.29 4.52 3.15
N THR A 64 0.98 4.31 3.09
CA THR A 64 0.39 3.14 2.41
C THR A 64 0.58 3.28 0.90
N ALA A 65 1.15 2.26 0.28
CA ALA A 65 1.39 2.21 -1.17
C ALA A 65 0.24 1.52 -1.90
N ALA A 66 -0.24 0.41 -1.37
CA ALA A 66 -1.35 -0.33 -1.96
C ALA A 66 -2.02 -1.22 -0.90
N VAL A 67 -3.27 -1.58 -1.15
CA VAL A 67 -4.02 -2.54 -0.35
C VAL A 67 -4.62 -3.59 -1.28
N PHE A 68 -4.44 -4.85 -0.90
CA PHE A 68 -4.99 -6.00 -1.61
C PHE A 68 -5.90 -6.79 -0.68
N ARG A 69 -6.95 -7.39 -1.22
CA ARG A 69 -7.69 -8.46 -0.55
C ARG A 69 -7.02 -9.80 -0.91
N CYS A 70 -6.75 -10.63 0.09
CA CYS A 70 -6.23 -11.97 -0.14
C CYS A 70 -7.40 -12.91 -0.47
N GLU A 71 -7.34 -13.55 -1.64
CA GLU A 71 -8.32 -14.55 -2.06
C GLU A 71 -7.90 -15.96 -1.61
N ALA A 72 -8.85 -16.91 -1.57
CA ALA A 72 -8.61 -18.27 -1.08
C ALA A 72 -7.59 -19.07 -1.92
N ASP A 73 -7.43 -18.71 -3.21
CA ASP A 73 -6.48 -19.35 -4.13
C ASP A 73 -5.03 -18.85 -3.94
N GLY A 74 -4.82 -17.89 -3.04
CA GLY A 74 -3.52 -17.21 -2.87
C GLY A 74 -3.31 -16.04 -3.84
N ASP A 75 -4.34 -15.68 -4.60
CA ASP A 75 -4.38 -14.48 -5.44
C ASP A 75 -4.60 -13.21 -4.60
N TYR A 76 -4.24 -12.06 -5.17
CA TYR A 76 -4.33 -10.75 -4.54
C TYR A 76 -5.15 -9.80 -5.41
N GLN A 77 -6.38 -9.51 -4.98
CA GLN A 77 -7.21 -8.50 -5.63
C GLN A 77 -6.80 -7.11 -5.15
N GLU A 78 -6.22 -6.29 -6.03
CA GLU A 78 -5.94 -4.88 -5.70
C GLU A 78 -7.25 -4.14 -5.42
N LEU A 79 -7.31 -3.46 -4.27
CA LEU A 79 -8.43 -2.60 -3.87
C LEU A 79 -8.10 -1.12 -4.04
N ALA A 80 -6.85 -0.75 -3.76
CA ALA A 80 -6.38 0.62 -3.88
C ALA A 80 -4.87 0.68 -4.06
N ARG A 81 -4.42 1.71 -4.78
CA ARG A 81 -3.02 2.08 -4.93
C ARG A 81 -2.87 3.59 -4.74
N TYR A 82 -1.87 3.99 -3.99
CA TYR A 82 -1.63 5.37 -3.62
C TYR A 82 -0.21 5.79 -4.05
N PRO A 83 -0.05 7.00 -4.60
CA PRO A 83 1.28 7.54 -4.85
C PRO A 83 2.02 7.77 -3.53
N ALA A 84 3.36 7.72 -3.58
CA ALA A 84 4.16 8.20 -2.48
C ALA A 84 3.90 9.71 -2.29
N ASP A 85 3.90 10.19 -1.06
CA ASP A 85 3.91 11.63 -0.79
C ASP A 85 5.33 12.14 -1.08
N SER A 86 5.63 12.28 -2.37
CA SER A 86 6.83 12.95 -2.83
C SER A 86 6.53 14.45 -2.88
N PRO A 87 7.23 15.31 -2.12
CA PRO A 87 7.19 16.75 -2.37
C PRO A 87 7.74 17.15 -3.75
N ASP A 88 8.29 16.19 -4.51
CA ASP A 88 8.95 16.40 -5.79
C ASP A 88 8.17 15.79 -6.99
N MET A 89 6.87 16.08 -7.11
CA MET A 89 6.12 15.82 -8.36
C MET A 89 5.38 17.05 -8.89
N ALA A 90 5.82 18.26 -8.52
CA ALA A 90 5.40 19.50 -9.17
C ALA A 90 6.23 19.86 -10.42
N LYS A 91 7.11 18.97 -10.90
CA LYS A 91 7.99 19.23 -12.06
C LYS A 91 8.00 18.06 -13.05
N GLN A 92 6.85 17.62 -13.50
CA GLN A 92 6.76 16.93 -14.80
C GLN A 92 6.25 17.92 -15.83
N THR A 93 7.17 18.72 -16.36
CA THR A 93 6.95 19.49 -17.59
C THR A 93 6.72 18.48 -18.73
N PRO A 94 5.63 18.55 -19.50
CA PRO A 94 5.49 17.70 -20.66
C PRO A 94 6.60 18.04 -21.68
N VAL A 95 7.35 17.02 -22.10
CA VAL A 95 8.30 17.09 -23.21
C VAL A 95 7.52 17.36 -24.50
N ALA A 96 7.44 18.63 -24.89
CA ALA A 96 6.99 19.01 -26.23
C ALA A 96 8.13 18.74 -27.22
N GLY A 97 8.24 17.50 -27.68
CA GLY A 97 9.03 17.15 -28.86
C GLY A 97 8.40 17.77 -30.10
N SER A 98 8.74 19.02 -30.41
CA SER A 98 8.44 19.62 -31.71
C SER A 98 9.62 19.40 -32.64
N ARG A 99 9.52 18.33 -33.43
CA ARG A 99 10.41 18.04 -34.55
C ARG A 99 10.00 18.96 -35.70
N SER A 100 10.79 19.98 -36.04
CA SER A 100 10.69 20.71 -37.31
C SER A 100 11.97 21.53 -37.58
N HIS A 101 12.87 20.97 -38.39
CA HIS A 101 13.91 21.67 -39.17
C HIS A 101 14.51 20.62 -40.11
N GLY A 102 14.67 20.78 -41.42
CA GLY A 102 14.26 21.79 -42.40
C GLY A 102 14.36 21.15 -43.78
#